data_AF-U4V548-F1
#
_entry.id   AF-U4V548-F1
#
_cell.length_a   1.000
_cell.length_b   1.000
_cell.length_c   1.000
_cell.angle_alpha   90.00
_cell.angle_beta   90.00
_cell.angle_gamma   90.00
#
_symmetry.space_group_name_H-M   'P 1'
#
loop_
_entity.id
_entity.type
_entity.pdbx_description
1 polymer ?
#
loop_
_entity_poly.entity_id
_entity_poly.type
_entity_poly.pdbx_seq_one_letter_code
_entity_poly.pdbx_strand_id
1 'polypeptide(L)'
;MKTVQTAIKAMVPNGGTNVPEAMAWGGWRTIVQGAPFTEARASTERGNDKVVIVLTDGANTYYKYDGLAGSGPDRAGNLSYYSTHGYTARITKKYSQSRLFQESGVSVSQNNTTYTKALNARFAKLCDNAKAANIIVMTVALDLNEANSTEKAQIDLLRSCSSNSRVRMEGGKPAKLFWNSTGGELSETFRQIGDELSNLRLVD
;
A
#
# COMPACT_ATOMS: atom_id res chain seq x y z
N MET A 1 12.36 18.42 16.39
CA MET A 1 11.22 17.50 16.62
C MET A 1 9.85 18.19 16.74
N LYS A 2 9.72 19.38 17.36
CA LYS A 2 8.41 20.07 17.51
C LYS A 2 7.66 20.30 16.18
N THR A 3 8.34 20.76 15.13
CA THR A 3 7.71 21.04 13.82
C THR A 3 7.07 19.80 13.18
N VAL A 4 7.77 18.66 13.20
CA VAL A 4 7.25 17.39 12.65
C VAL A 4 6.06 16.91 13.46
N GLN A 5 6.14 16.96 14.79
CA GLN A 5 5.03 16.57 15.66
C GLN A 5 3.80 17.45 15.48
N THR A 6 3.97 18.77 15.31
CA THR A 6 2.86 19.68 15.02
C THR A 6 2.21 19.36 13.68
N ALA A 7 3.00 19.12 12.63
CA ALA A 7 2.47 18.75 11.33
C ALA A 7 1.68 17.42 11.39
N ILE A 8 2.21 16.41 12.10
CA ILE A 8 1.52 15.14 12.32
C ILE A 8 0.18 15.34 13.04
N LYS A 9 0.15 16.16 14.09
CA LYS A 9 -1.08 16.46 14.84
C LYS A 9 -2.12 17.23 14.02
N ALA A 10 -1.70 17.93 12.98
CA ALA A 10 -2.59 18.69 12.11
C ALA A 10 -3.18 17.85 10.96
N MET A 11 -2.76 16.59 10.78
CA MET A 11 -3.30 15.73 9.73
C MET A 11 -4.76 15.34 10.03
N VAL A 12 -5.63 15.48 9.03
CA VAL A 12 -7.03 15.08 9.09
C VAL A 12 -7.31 14.11 7.94
N PRO A 13 -7.82 12.89 8.21
CA PRO A 13 -8.15 11.93 7.15
C PRO A 13 -9.32 12.45 6.32
N ASN A 14 -9.21 12.40 5.00
CA ASN A 14 -10.27 12.80 4.07
C ASN A 14 -10.11 12.08 2.72
N GLY A 15 -11.22 11.59 2.16
CA GLY A 15 -11.24 10.97 0.83
C GLY A 15 -11.14 9.44 0.83
N GLY A 16 -10.61 8.88 -0.26
CA GLY A 16 -10.49 7.43 -0.47
C GLY A 16 -9.12 6.86 -0.10
N THR A 17 -9.00 5.54 -0.19
CA THR A 17 -7.82 4.78 0.22
C THR A 17 -7.07 4.27 -1.01
N ASN A 18 -5.85 4.75 -1.23
CA ASN A 18 -5.01 4.31 -2.34
C ASN A 18 -3.62 3.88 -1.84
N VAL A 19 -3.60 2.68 -1.25
CA VAL A 19 -2.39 2.06 -0.70
C VAL A 19 -1.28 1.87 -1.74
N PRO A 20 -1.53 1.43 -3.00
CA PRO A 20 -0.45 1.27 -3.96
C PRO A 20 0.25 2.61 -4.29
N GLU A 21 -0.49 3.71 -4.39
CA GLU A 21 0.13 5.02 -4.60
C GLU A 21 0.97 5.45 -3.41
N ALA A 22 0.43 5.29 -2.19
CA ALA A 22 1.15 5.62 -0.96
C ALA A 22 2.45 4.82 -0.82
N MET A 23 2.41 3.52 -1.13
CA MET A 23 3.61 2.68 -1.13
C MET A 23 4.59 3.08 -2.23
N ALA A 24 4.13 3.40 -3.44
CA ALA A 24 5.01 3.74 -4.55
C ALA A 24 5.74 5.07 -4.33
N TRP A 25 5.02 6.12 -3.93
CA TRP A 25 5.59 7.46 -3.80
C TRP A 25 6.07 7.80 -2.40
N GLY A 26 5.32 7.45 -1.37
CA GLY A 26 5.68 7.75 0.02
C GLY A 26 6.78 6.83 0.54
N GLY A 27 6.69 5.54 0.21
CA GLY A 27 7.64 4.52 0.68
C GLY A 27 8.78 4.28 -0.30
N TRP A 28 8.48 3.67 -1.44
CA TRP A 28 9.50 3.14 -2.34
C TRP A 28 10.39 4.24 -2.92
N ARG A 29 9.81 5.21 -3.63
CA ARG A 29 10.58 6.21 -4.38
C ARG A 29 11.48 7.09 -3.52
N THR A 30 11.19 7.23 -2.23
CA THR A 30 11.99 8.05 -1.29
C THR A 30 13.19 7.30 -0.73
N ILE A 31 13.14 5.96 -0.70
CA ILE A 31 14.21 5.13 -0.11
C ILE A 31 15.10 4.46 -1.15
N VAL A 32 14.76 4.47 -2.43
CA VAL A 32 15.59 3.92 -3.52
C VAL A 32 16.27 5.01 -4.31
N GLN A 33 17.47 4.73 -4.81
CA GLN A 33 18.20 5.65 -5.67
C GLN A 33 17.54 5.68 -7.06
N GLY A 34 16.74 6.71 -7.35
CA GLY A 34 16.09 6.84 -8.65
C GLY A 34 15.21 8.07 -8.76
N ALA A 35 15.10 8.63 -9.96
CA ALA A 35 14.31 9.86 -10.16
C ALA A 35 12.85 9.69 -9.65
N PRO A 36 12.30 10.70 -8.93
CA PRO A 36 12.86 12.05 -8.75
C PRO A 36 13.81 12.22 -7.55
N PHE A 37 13.94 11.25 -6.65
CA PHE A 37 14.78 11.36 -5.44
C PHE A 37 16.05 10.52 -5.62
N THR A 38 17.17 11.18 -5.90
CA THR A 38 18.43 10.53 -6.29
C THR A 38 19.42 10.37 -5.13
N GLU A 39 19.06 10.87 -3.96
CA GLU A 39 19.93 11.01 -2.79
C GLU A 39 20.02 9.74 -1.94
N ALA A 40 19.11 8.77 -2.15
CA ALA A 40 19.17 7.50 -1.45
C ALA A 40 20.41 6.71 -1.85
N ARG A 41 21.02 6.01 -0.88
CA ARG A 41 22.11 5.06 -1.14
C ARG A 41 21.68 3.97 -2.11
N ALA A 42 22.63 3.44 -2.88
CA ALA A 42 22.37 2.36 -3.81
C ALA A 42 21.80 1.12 -3.09
N SER A 43 20.93 0.37 -3.75
CA SER A 43 20.36 -0.87 -3.19
C SER A 43 21.37 -2.01 -3.05
N THR A 44 22.51 -1.91 -3.73
CA THR A 44 23.64 -2.85 -3.64
C THR A 44 24.58 -2.54 -2.49
N GLU A 45 24.42 -1.40 -1.82
CA GLU A 45 25.29 -0.99 -0.72
C GLU A 45 25.00 -1.81 0.53
N ARG A 46 26.03 -2.49 1.06
CA ARG A 46 25.90 -3.31 2.27
C ARG A 46 25.71 -2.40 3.50
N GLY A 47 24.95 -2.89 4.48
CA GLY A 47 24.68 -2.16 5.72
C GLY A 47 23.58 -1.10 5.62
N ASN A 48 22.80 -1.08 4.53
CA ASN A 48 21.64 -0.21 4.37
C ASN A 48 20.40 -1.00 3.96
N ASP A 49 19.71 -1.58 4.94
CA ASP A 49 18.43 -2.24 4.70
C ASP A 49 17.33 -1.23 4.39
N LYS A 50 16.67 -1.42 3.24
CA LYS A 50 15.53 -0.60 2.82
C LYS A 50 14.25 -1.24 3.32
N VAL A 51 13.48 -0.51 4.11
CA VAL A 51 12.23 -1.00 4.70
C VAL A 51 11.09 -0.06 4.37
N VAL A 52 9.96 -0.62 3.92
CA VAL A 52 8.69 0.09 3.75
C VAL A 52 7.69 -0.50 4.73
N ILE A 53 7.09 0.36 5.56
CA ILE A 53 6.01 -0.01 6.48
C ILE A 53 4.72 0.58 5.93
N VAL A 54 3.75 -0.28 5.60
CA VAL A 54 2.42 0.11 5.12
C VAL A 54 1.43 -0.10 6.25
N LEU A 55 0.77 0.96 6.70
CA LEU A 55 -0.31 0.89 7.68
C LEU A 55 -1.61 1.38 7.03
N THR A 56 -2.67 0.59 7.11
CA THR A 56 -3.97 0.95 6.53
C THR A 56 -5.13 0.32 7.28
N ASP A 57 -6.22 1.08 7.40
CA ASP A 57 -7.47 0.72 8.06
C ASP A 57 -8.60 0.33 7.11
N GLY A 58 -8.29 0.24 5.81
CA GLY A 58 -9.34 0.12 4.80
C GLY A 58 -8.89 -0.58 3.53
N ALA A 59 -9.88 -1.06 2.79
CA ALA A 59 -9.70 -1.58 1.45
C ALA A 59 -9.34 -0.45 0.48
N ASN A 60 -8.61 -0.77 -0.58
CA ASN A 60 -8.34 0.19 -1.65
C ASN A 60 -9.64 0.66 -2.32
N THR A 61 -9.84 1.97 -2.44
CA THR A 61 -11.02 2.56 -3.05
C THR A 61 -10.67 3.39 -4.29
N TYR A 62 -11.50 3.21 -5.31
CA TYR A 62 -11.63 4.09 -6.46
C TYR A 62 -13.12 4.24 -6.71
N TYR A 63 -13.56 5.45 -7.03
CA TYR A 63 -14.99 5.73 -7.09
C TYR A 63 -15.46 5.90 -8.52
N LYS A 64 -16.51 5.15 -8.87
CA LYS A 64 -17.38 5.46 -10.00
C LYS A 64 -18.02 6.82 -9.76
N TYR A 65 -18.31 7.56 -10.82
CA TYR A 65 -18.77 8.94 -10.71
C TYR A 65 -20.08 9.06 -9.91
N ASP A 66 -21.00 8.11 -10.02
CA ASP A 66 -22.25 8.01 -9.25
C ASP A 66 -22.10 7.21 -7.94
N GLY A 67 -20.88 6.81 -7.60
CA GLY A 67 -20.57 5.97 -6.45
C GLY A 67 -20.26 6.72 -5.16
N LEU A 68 -20.36 8.05 -5.14
CA LEU A 68 -20.21 8.88 -3.94
C LEU A 68 -21.56 9.53 -3.58
N ALA A 69 -21.80 9.73 -2.28
CA ALA A 69 -22.99 10.41 -1.82
C ALA A 69 -22.97 11.88 -2.31
N GLY A 70 -24.05 12.32 -2.96
CA GLY A 70 -24.16 13.68 -3.51
C GLY A 70 -23.67 13.82 -4.96
N SER A 71 -23.24 12.74 -5.61
CA SER A 71 -22.87 12.74 -7.03
C SER A 71 -24.09 12.93 -7.93
N GLY A 72 -24.00 13.84 -8.90
CA GLY A 72 -24.97 13.94 -10.01
C GLY A 72 -24.74 12.87 -11.08
N PRO A 73 -25.55 12.86 -12.16
CA PRO A 73 -25.31 11.99 -13.30
C PRO A 73 -23.98 12.34 -13.98
N ASP A 74 -23.26 11.32 -14.45
CA ASP A 74 -22.01 11.50 -15.21
C ASP A 74 -22.28 12.05 -16.61
N ARG A 75 -22.41 13.37 -16.71
CA ARG A 75 -22.67 14.07 -17.98
C ARG A 75 -21.50 14.03 -18.95
N ALA A 76 -20.28 13.84 -18.44
CA ALA A 76 -19.06 13.84 -19.23
C ALA A 76 -18.65 12.43 -19.72
N GLY A 77 -19.33 11.39 -19.24
CA GLY A 77 -18.98 10.00 -19.55
C GLY A 77 -17.59 9.62 -19.06
N ASN A 78 -17.17 10.17 -17.91
CA ASN A 78 -15.86 9.94 -17.32
C ASN A 78 -15.73 8.60 -16.59
N LEU A 79 -16.87 7.98 -16.22
CA LEU A 79 -17.06 6.68 -15.57
C LEU A 79 -16.41 6.51 -14.19
N SER A 80 -15.58 7.47 -13.77
CA SER A 80 -15.00 7.55 -12.43
C SER A 80 -14.75 9.00 -12.03
N TYR A 81 -14.51 9.21 -10.75
CA TYR A 81 -13.81 10.41 -10.28
C TYR A 81 -12.39 10.46 -10.84
N TYR A 82 -11.87 11.67 -11.03
CA TYR A 82 -10.46 11.84 -11.35
C TYR A 82 -9.63 11.47 -10.13
N SER A 83 -8.65 10.59 -10.33
CA SER A 83 -7.72 10.16 -9.30
C SER A 83 -6.37 9.84 -9.95
N THR A 84 -5.46 9.22 -9.20
CA THR A 84 -4.07 8.87 -9.58
C THR A 84 -3.91 8.21 -10.96
N HIS A 85 -4.93 7.47 -11.42
CA HIS A 85 -4.89 6.75 -12.70
C HIS A 85 -5.72 7.46 -13.80
N GLY A 86 -6.17 8.68 -13.55
CA GLY A 86 -7.01 9.48 -14.44
C GLY A 86 -8.45 8.97 -14.52
N TYR A 87 -9.21 9.45 -15.51
CA TYR A 87 -10.55 8.95 -15.75
C TYR A 87 -10.50 7.54 -16.36
N THR A 88 -11.31 6.63 -15.82
CA THR A 88 -11.38 5.24 -16.28
C THR A 88 -11.99 5.09 -17.67
N ALA A 89 -12.74 6.08 -18.15
CA ALA A 89 -13.19 6.19 -19.53
C ALA A 89 -12.06 6.54 -20.53
N ARG A 90 -10.90 7.01 -20.05
CA ARG A 90 -9.81 7.50 -20.92
C ARG A 90 -8.73 6.44 -21.08
N ILE A 91 -8.51 6.01 -22.31
CA ILE A 91 -7.39 5.16 -22.68
C ILE A 91 -6.24 6.07 -23.10
N THR A 92 -5.11 5.98 -22.40
CA THR A 92 -3.91 6.75 -22.73
C THR A 92 -3.26 6.15 -23.98
N LYS A 93 -2.70 7.00 -24.87
CA LYS A 93 -1.94 6.55 -26.05
C LYS A 93 -0.90 5.48 -25.65
N LYS A 94 -0.83 4.39 -26.43
CA LYS A 94 -0.02 3.18 -26.20
C LYS A 94 -0.58 2.14 -25.21
N TYR A 95 -1.71 2.40 -24.58
CA TYR A 95 -2.41 1.40 -23.76
C TYR A 95 -3.64 0.85 -24.48
N SER A 96 -3.99 -0.40 -24.19
CA SER A 96 -5.22 -1.05 -24.66
C SER A 96 -6.42 -0.82 -23.72
N GLN A 97 -6.17 -0.36 -22.50
CA GLN A 97 -7.15 -0.14 -21.45
C GLN A 97 -6.78 1.09 -20.61
N SER A 98 -7.70 1.56 -19.76
CA SER A 98 -7.43 2.72 -18.90
C SER A 98 -6.29 2.41 -17.92
N ARG A 99 -5.60 3.45 -17.42
CA ARG A 99 -4.40 3.23 -16.59
C ARG A 99 -4.70 2.41 -15.33
N LEU A 100 -5.92 2.42 -14.82
CA LEU A 100 -6.26 1.61 -13.65
C LEU A 100 -6.11 0.10 -13.92
N PHE A 101 -6.48 -0.37 -15.11
CA PHE A 101 -6.64 -1.79 -15.41
C PHE A 101 -5.42 -2.48 -16.02
N GLN A 102 -4.19 -1.98 -15.85
CA GLN A 102 -3.03 -2.56 -16.56
C GLN A 102 -2.56 -3.92 -16.04
N GLU A 103 -2.96 -4.31 -14.83
CA GLU A 103 -2.54 -5.58 -14.24
C GLU A 103 -3.40 -6.75 -14.72
N SER A 104 -2.77 -7.91 -14.88
CA SER A 104 -3.47 -9.15 -15.26
C SER A 104 -4.41 -9.66 -14.16
N GLY A 105 -5.41 -10.44 -14.54
CA GLY A 105 -6.31 -11.11 -13.59
C GLY A 105 -7.48 -10.27 -13.10
N VAL A 106 -7.65 -9.05 -13.64
CA VAL A 106 -8.80 -8.19 -13.36
C VAL A 106 -9.51 -7.85 -14.66
N SER A 107 -10.78 -8.23 -14.76
CA SER A 107 -11.63 -7.87 -15.90
C SER A 107 -11.85 -6.36 -15.94
N VAL A 108 -11.90 -5.76 -17.14
CA VAL A 108 -12.21 -4.34 -17.29
C VAL A 108 -13.72 -4.13 -17.10
N SER A 109 -14.11 -3.47 -16.01
CA SER A 109 -15.49 -3.07 -15.77
C SER A 109 -15.56 -1.83 -14.89
N GLN A 110 -16.51 -0.94 -15.20
CA GLN A 110 -16.59 0.39 -14.63
C GLN A 110 -17.52 0.42 -13.42
N ASN A 111 -17.09 -0.24 -12.34
CA ASN A 111 -17.78 -0.30 -11.05
C ASN A 111 -16.79 -0.35 -9.88
N ASN A 112 -17.22 0.11 -8.71
CA ASN A 112 -16.37 0.23 -7.51
C ASN A 112 -15.68 -1.09 -7.14
N THR A 113 -16.39 -2.22 -7.19
CA THR A 113 -15.84 -3.54 -6.86
C THR A 113 -14.67 -3.91 -7.77
N THR A 114 -14.81 -3.66 -9.07
CA THR A 114 -13.77 -3.98 -10.06
C THR A 114 -12.61 -3.00 -9.95
N TYR A 115 -12.87 -1.74 -9.63
CA TYR A 115 -11.81 -0.78 -9.35
C TYR A 115 -10.98 -1.16 -8.12
N THR A 116 -11.61 -1.58 -7.02
CA THR A 116 -10.90 -2.09 -5.84
C THR A 116 -10.05 -3.30 -6.20
N LYS A 117 -10.56 -4.25 -7.00
CA LYS A 117 -9.76 -5.37 -7.50
C LYS A 117 -8.56 -4.92 -8.34
N ALA A 118 -8.74 -3.93 -9.21
CA ALA A 118 -7.66 -3.39 -10.03
C ALA A 118 -6.56 -2.72 -9.18
N LEU A 119 -6.94 -1.93 -8.16
CA LEU A 119 -5.99 -1.37 -7.20
C LEU A 119 -5.29 -2.45 -6.37
N ASN A 120 -6.02 -3.49 -5.94
CA ASN A 120 -5.44 -4.60 -5.20
C ASN A 120 -4.42 -5.37 -6.05
N ALA A 121 -4.70 -5.59 -7.34
CA ALA A 121 -3.75 -6.21 -8.26
C ALA A 121 -2.49 -5.34 -8.44
N ARG A 122 -2.65 -4.02 -8.54
CA ARG A 122 -1.53 -3.06 -8.59
C ARG A 122 -0.70 -3.09 -7.32
N PHE A 123 -1.35 -3.15 -6.16
CA PHE A 123 -0.66 -3.25 -4.88
C PHE A 123 0.13 -4.56 -4.78
N ALA A 124 -0.49 -5.69 -5.13
CA ALA A 124 0.21 -6.98 -5.17
C ALA A 124 1.44 -6.94 -6.08
N LYS A 125 1.30 -6.40 -7.30
CA LYS A 125 2.42 -6.24 -8.23
C LYS A 125 3.53 -5.37 -7.66
N LEU A 126 3.17 -4.27 -6.99
CA LEU A 126 4.13 -3.39 -6.33
C LEU A 126 4.86 -4.12 -5.20
N CYS A 127 4.18 -4.91 -4.39
CA CYS A 127 4.81 -5.70 -3.34
C CYS A 127 5.80 -6.72 -3.92
N ASP A 128 5.44 -7.40 -5.02
CA ASP A 128 6.33 -8.35 -5.68
C ASP A 128 7.57 -7.68 -6.24
N ASN A 129 7.41 -6.52 -6.88
CA ASN A 129 8.55 -5.74 -7.34
C ASN A 129 9.43 -5.31 -6.15
N ALA A 130 8.83 -4.93 -5.01
CA ALA A 130 9.57 -4.40 -3.84
C ALA A 130 10.45 -5.50 -3.24
N LYS A 131 9.87 -6.68 -3.05
CA LYS A 131 10.59 -7.87 -2.59
C LYS A 131 11.70 -8.26 -3.56
N ALA A 132 11.44 -8.20 -4.88
CA ALA A 132 12.45 -8.48 -5.90
C ALA A 132 13.61 -7.45 -5.89
N ALA A 133 13.35 -6.22 -5.44
CA ALA A 133 14.36 -5.18 -5.24
C ALA A 133 15.07 -5.26 -3.87
N ASN A 134 14.91 -6.36 -3.13
CA ASN A 134 15.43 -6.56 -1.77
C ASN A 134 14.94 -5.56 -0.72
N ILE A 135 13.78 -4.94 -0.95
CA ILE A 135 13.12 -4.06 0.03
C ILE A 135 12.29 -4.93 0.97
N ILE A 136 12.46 -4.73 2.28
CA ILE A 136 11.65 -5.39 3.30
C ILE A 136 10.32 -4.66 3.38
N VAL A 137 9.24 -5.36 3.11
CA VAL A 137 7.88 -4.82 3.21
C VAL A 137 7.23 -5.32 4.49
N MET A 138 6.86 -4.39 5.36
CA MET A 138 6.12 -4.62 6.60
C MET A 138 4.71 -4.05 6.43
N THR A 139 3.69 -4.76 6.89
CA THR A 139 2.29 -4.31 6.72
C THR A 139 1.49 -4.41 8.00
N VAL A 140 0.68 -3.40 8.30
CA VAL A 140 -0.22 -3.35 9.44
C VAL A 140 -1.63 -3.10 8.95
N ALA A 141 -2.52 -4.06 9.19
CA ALA A 141 -3.96 -3.87 9.13
C ALA A 141 -4.41 -3.20 10.42
N LEU A 142 -5.11 -2.06 10.33
CA LEU A 142 -5.60 -1.31 11.48
C LEU A 142 -7.13 -1.43 11.57
N ASP A 143 -7.64 -1.92 12.70
CA ASP A 143 -9.09 -2.03 12.96
C ASP A 143 -9.87 -2.79 11.87
N LEU A 144 -9.22 -3.76 11.20
CA LEU A 144 -9.86 -4.65 10.22
C LEU A 144 -10.32 -5.95 10.87
N ASN A 145 -11.54 -6.36 10.55
CA ASN A 145 -12.19 -7.54 11.09
C ASN A 145 -12.12 -8.73 10.11
N GLU A 146 -11.47 -9.82 10.53
CA GLU A 146 -11.38 -11.05 9.73
C GLU A 146 -12.74 -11.72 9.46
N ALA A 147 -13.79 -11.40 10.26
CA ALA A 147 -15.15 -11.90 10.03
C ALA A 147 -15.86 -11.18 8.88
N ASN A 148 -15.47 -9.94 8.53
CA ASN A 148 -16.00 -9.23 7.38
C ASN A 148 -15.24 -9.68 6.13
N SER A 149 -15.92 -10.33 5.18
CA SER A 149 -15.31 -10.85 3.95
C SER A 149 -14.50 -9.81 3.14
N THR A 150 -14.91 -8.55 3.14
CA THR A 150 -14.21 -7.47 2.41
C THR A 150 -12.93 -7.06 3.14
N GLU A 151 -13.00 -6.90 4.46
CA GLU A 151 -11.86 -6.55 5.30
C GLU A 151 -10.87 -7.72 5.39
N LYS A 152 -11.37 -8.95 5.45
CA LYS A 152 -10.56 -10.17 5.35
C LYS A 152 -9.77 -10.22 4.04
N ALA A 153 -10.39 -9.89 2.91
CA ALA A 153 -9.68 -9.84 1.63
C ALA A 153 -8.54 -8.80 1.65
N GLN A 154 -8.73 -7.68 2.35
CA GLN A 154 -7.68 -6.68 2.55
C GLN A 154 -6.58 -7.17 3.50
N ILE A 155 -6.94 -7.83 4.60
CA ILE A 155 -6.00 -8.49 5.53
C ILE A 155 -5.14 -9.52 4.78
N ASP A 156 -5.76 -10.38 3.97
CA ASP A 156 -5.08 -11.41 3.19
C ASP A 156 -4.12 -10.77 2.16
N LEU A 157 -4.54 -9.66 1.53
CA LEU A 157 -3.71 -8.89 0.60
C LEU A 157 -2.48 -8.29 1.30
N LEU A 158 -2.66 -7.65 2.46
CA LEU A 158 -1.56 -7.09 3.26
C LEU A 158 -0.60 -8.20 3.73
N ARG A 159 -1.15 -9.31 4.23
CA ARG A 159 -0.37 -10.46 4.67
C ARG A 159 0.47 -11.05 3.53
N SER A 160 -0.10 -11.18 2.33
CA SER A 160 0.61 -11.64 1.13
C SER A 160 1.70 -10.67 0.67
N CYS A 161 1.43 -9.36 0.77
CA CYS A 161 2.37 -8.30 0.43
C CYS A 161 3.60 -8.31 1.35
N SER A 162 3.40 -8.59 2.65
CA SER A 162 4.46 -8.57 3.65
C SER A 162 5.61 -9.55 3.35
N SER A 163 6.82 -9.09 3.63
CA SER A 163 8.03 -9.89 3.61
C SER A 163 8.08 -10.85 4.79
N ASN A 164 8.97 -11.83 4.72
CA ASN A 164 9.28 -12.66 5.86
C ASN A 164 10.41 -12.01 6.66
N SER A 165 10.38 -12.21 7.98
CA SER A 165 11.48 -11.86 8.86
C SER A 165 12.75 -12.59 8.44
N ARG A 166 13.90 -11.92 8.60
CA ARG A 166 15.22 -12.52 8.38
C ARG A 166 15.76 -13.22 9.63
N VAL A 167 15.13 -13.02 10.79
CA VAL A 167 15.67 -13.39 12.11
C VAL A 167 14.65 -14.13 12.97
N ARG A 168 13.37 -13.74 12.92
CA ARG A 168 12.29 -14.32 13.70
C ARG A 168 11.70 -15.53 12.99
N MET A 169 11.60 -16.63 13.73
CA MET A 169 11.00 -17.88 13.26
C MET A 169 9.73 -18.18 14.05
N GLU A 170 8.66 -18.57 13.35
CA GLU A 170 7.38 -19.00 13.91
C GLU A 170 7.06 -20.39 13.35
N GLY A 171 6.93 -21.39 14.23
CA GLY A 171 6.65 -22.76 13.82
C GLY A 171 7.67 -23.35 12.84
N GLY A 172 8.95 -22.96 12.97
CA GLY A 172 10.04 -23.43 12.11
C GLY A 172 10.10 -22.75 10.72
N LYS A 173 9.28 -21.72 10.47
CA LYS A 173 9.32 -20.90 9.25
C LYS A 173 9.62 -19.45 9.58
N PRO A 174 10.26 -18.68 8.68
CA PRO A 174 10.40 -17.24 8.85
C PRO A 174 9.05 -16.57 9.12
N ALA A 175 8.96 -15.83 10.22
CA ALA A 175 7.74 -15.14 10.63
C ALA A 175 7.30 -14.13 9.57
N LYS A 176 6.00 -13.94 9.40
CA LYS A 176 5.49 -12.90 8.49
C LYS A 176 5.58 -11.52 9.14
N LEU A 177 6.04 -10.52 8.38
CA LEU A 177 6.10 -9.12 8.83
C LEU A 177 4.75 -8.42 8.64
N PHE A 178 3.71 -9.06 9.17
CA PHE A 178 2.33 -8.63 9.11
C PHE A 178 1.74 -8.56 10.51
N TRP A 179 1.00 -7.48 10.79
CA TRP A 179 0.27 -7.30 12.04
C TRP A 179 -1.18 -6.95 11.72
N ASN A 180 -2.11 -7.60 12.42
CA ASN A 180 -3.50 -7.15 12.50
C ASN A 180 -3.70 -6.49 13.87
N SER A 181 -3.76 -5.17 13.90
CA SER A 181 -3.73 -4.36 15.11
C SER A 181 -5.03 -3.58 15.25
N THR A 182 -5.41 -3.28 16.48
CA THR A 182 -6.45 -2.30 16.76
C THR A 182 -5.86 -0.93 17.10
N GLY A 183 -6.68 0.12 17.10
CA GLY A 183 -6.27 1.45 17.56
C GLY A 183 -5.71 1.47 18.99
N GLY A 184 -6.17 0.58 19.86
CA GLY A 184 -5.68 0.45 21.24
C GLY A 184 -4.31 -0.21 21.37
N GLU A 185 -3.94 -1.05 20.40
CA GLU A 185 -2.70 -1.85 20.42
C GLU A 185 -1.62 -1.30 19.49
N LEU A 186 -1.91 -0.21 18.78
CA LEU A 186 -1.04 0.31 17.74
C LEU A 186 0.37 0.68 18.26
N SER A 187 0.46 1.20 19.49
CA SER A 187 1.75 1.50 20.14
C SER A 187 2.60 0.24 20.35
N GLU A 188 1.96 -0.88 20.70
CA GLU A 188 2.65 -2.17 20.89
C GLU A 188 3.07 -2.75 19.53
N THR A 189 2.23 -2.65 18.51
CA THR A 189 2.58 -3.03 17.14
C THR A 189 3.83 -2.28 16.65
N PHE A 190 3.92 -0.97 16.87
CA PHE A 190 5.12 -0.20 16.52
C PHE A 190 6.34 -0.58 17.35
N ARG A 191 6.17 -0.98 18.62
CA ARG A 191 7.25 -1.53 19.44
C ARG A 191 7.81 -2.82 18.82
N GLN A 192 6.94 -3.75 18.41
CA GLN A 192 7.34 -5.00 17.77
C GLN A 192 8.04 -4.78 16.42
N ILE A 193 7.57 -3.81 15.63
CA ILE A 193 8.25 -3.38 14.40
C ILE A 193 9.66 -2.85 14.72
N GLY A 194 9.79 -2.04 15.78
CA GLY A 194 11.08 -1.54 16.26
C GLY A 194 12.04 -2.64 16.68
N ASP A 195 11.55 -3.66 17.39
CA ASP A 195 12.34 -4.82 17.81
C ASP A 195 12.83 -5.62 16.59
N GLU A 196 11.96 -5.82 15.60
CA GLU A 196 12.29 -6.50 14.34
C GLU A 196 13.39 -5.74 13.56
N LEU A 197 13.27 -4.41 13.46
CA LEU A 197 14.26 -3.56 12.82
C LEU A 197 15.58 -3.51 13.58
N SER A 198 15.55 -3.60 14.90
CA SER A 198 16.75 -3.59 15.74
C SER A 198 17.58 -4.85 15.54
N ASN A 199 16.94 -6.00 15.36
CA ASN A 199 17.63 -7.25 15.08
C ASN A 199 18.30 -7.27 13.70
N LEU A 200 17.81 -6.49 12.72
CA LEU A 200 18.50 -6.31 11.43
C LEU A 200 19.84 -5.56 11.57
N ARG A 201 20.03 -4.80 12.65
CA ARG A 201 21.23 -3.99 12.89
C ARG A 201 22.39 -4.77 13.51
N LEU A 202 22.12 -5.92 14.13
CA LEU A 202 23.12 -6.73 14.85
C LEU A 202 23.81 -7.75 13.93
N VAL A 203 24.36 -7.28 12.82
CA VAL A 203 25.25 -8.10 11.98
C VAL A 203 26.67 -7.59 12.21
N ASP A 204 27.40 -8.25 13.10
CA ASP A 204 28.85 -8.10 13.27
C ASP A 204 29.61 -8.68 12.06
#